data_AF-A0A844SU58-F1
#
_entry.id   AF-A0A844SU58-F1
#
_cell.length_a   1.000
_cell.length_b   1.000
_cell.length_c   1.000
_cell.angle_alpha   90.00
_cell.angle_beta   90.00
_cell.angle_gamma   90.00
#
_symmetry.space_group_name_H-M   'P 1'
#
loop_
_entity.id
_entity.type
_entity.pdbx_description
1 polymer ?
#
loop_
_entity_poly.entity_id
_entity_poly.type
_entity_poly.pdbx_seq_one_letter_code
_entity_poly.pdbx_strand_id
1 'polypeptide(L)'
;MVVAIAVFALLPIEASDAGWLPDLFRSSPKHAKSPKRAKATRVGKLARHRAPPRHRAMRLAALGPVTLPLSALKPAAAKCDPATFRIVLDVGHTAQSEGAISARNVAEFTFNLRLAKLIEERLKAEGFAETRLLLTEGKARPSLFKRVAAANNLHADLLMSIHHDSVPNKMLEDWEFEGKKSHFSDRFSGYSVFVSRDNPDFKTSLRFAELVAGEMKAQGLHYAEQYSQAIMGRYQHPLLNKDTGVYSNDELIVLRKTAMPAILLEAGSIINRDEEREMNSPERQNLISSSVASAVKEFCEPRWALLGPP
;
A
#
# COMPACT_ATOMS: atom_id res chain seq x y z
N MET A 1 -22.24 38.42 45.12
CA MET A 1 -21.79 37.57 44.00
C MET A 1 -21.34 36.25 44.58
N VAL A 2 -21.88 35.12 44.10
CA VAL A 2 -21.40 33.77 44.47
C VAL A 2 -20.71 33.21 43.24
N VAL A 3 -19.44 32.82 43.37
CA VAL A 3 -18.67 32.17 42.30
C VAL A 3 -18.60 30.69 42.62
N ALA A 4 -19.24 29.87 41.80
CA ALA A 4 -19.18 28.42 41.92
C ALA A 4 -17.92 27.89 41.20
N ILE A 5 -17.06 27.18 41.92
CA ILE A 5 -15.92 26.46 41.34
C ILE A 5 -16.37 25.03 41.06
N ALA A 6 -16.47 24.67 39.78
CA ALA A 6 -16.75 23.30 39.36
C ALA A 6 -15.45 22.51 39.24
N VAL A 7 -15.21 21.58 40.17
CA VAL A 7 -14.11 20.61 40.08
C VAL A 7 -14.59 19.40 39.28
N PHE A 8 -14.06 19.21 38.08
CA PHE A 8 -14.28 17.99 37.31
C PHE A 8 -13.26 16.92 37.75
N ALA A 9 -13.77 15.81 38.28
CA ALA A 9 -12.96 14.64 38.59
C ALA A 9 -12.59 13.89 37.30
N LEU A 10 -11.30 13.64 37.09
CA LEU A 10 -10.80 12.77 36.04
C LEU A 10 -10.90 11.31 36.50
N LEU A 11 -11.73 10.51 35.82
CA LEU A 11 -11.71 9.05 35.92
C LEU A 11 -10.62 8.50 34.99
N PRO A 12 -9.94 7.39 35.36
CA PRO A 12 -8.92 6.79 34.52
C PRO A 12 -9.56 6.19 33.26
N ILE A 13 -9.05 6.56 32.09
CA ILE A 13 -9.39 5.93 30.82
C ILE A 13 -8.39 4.78 30.61
N GLU A 14 -8.90 3.55 30.53
CA GLU A 14 -8.09 2.39 30.17
C GLU A 14 -7.52 2.56 28.76
N ALA A 15 -6.25 2.20 28.57
CA ALA A 15 -5.60 2.24 27.27
C ALA A 15 -6.28 1.24 26.33
N SER A 16 -6.76 1.73 25.19
CA SER A 16 -7.41 0.91 24.17
C SER A 16 -6.41 0.34 23.18
N ASP A 17 -6.56 -0.95 22.84
CA ASP A 17 -5.77 -1.62 21.79
C ASP A 17 -6.03 -0.98 20.41
N ALA A 18 -5.22 0.02 20.08
CA ALA A 18 -5.29 0.78 18.83
C ALA A 18 -3.92 0.77 18.14
N GLY A 19 -3.69 -0.21 17.27
CA GLY A 19 -2.44 -0.30 16.50
C GLY A 19 -2.10 -1.72 16.06
N TRP A 20 -2.95 -2.33 15.25
CA TRP A 20 -2.70 -3.45 14.29
C TRP A 20 -4.01 -4.23 14.07
N LEU A 21 -4.29 -4.61 12.81
CA LEU A 21 -5.43 -5.47 12.49
C LEU A 21 -4.99 -6.94 12.49
N PRO A 22 -5.49 -7.72 13.47
CA PRO A 22 -6.52 -8.73 13.22
C PRO A 22 -7.55 -8.69 14.38
N ASP A 23 -8.84 -8.95 14.24
CA ASP A 23 -9.39 -10.29 14.20
C ASP A 23 -10.89 -10.15 13.92
N LEU A 24 -11.30 -10.08 12.64
CA LEU A 24 -12.73 -10.11 12.27
C LEU A 24 -13.04 -11.02 11.07
N PHE A 25 -12.11 -11.90 10.71
CA PHE A 25 -12.34 -12.93 9.68
C PHE A 25 -12.10 -14.34 10.24
N ARG A 26 -12.88 -14.72 11.25
CA ARG A 26 -13.08 -16.14 11.59
C ARG A 26 -14.10 -16.76 10.62
N SER A 27 -13.62 -17.47 9.61
CA SER A 27 -14.43 -18.51 8.95
C SER A 27 -14.20 -19.84 9.68
N SER A 28 -15.24 -20.36 10.35
CA SER A 28 -15.15 -21.62 11.09
C SER A 28 -14.78 -22.80 10.18
N PRO A 29 -13.84 -23.69 10.57
CA PRO A 29 -13.50 -24.86 9.78
C PRO A 29 -14.65 -25.88 9.83
N LYS A 30 -15.15 -26.30 8.65
CA LYS A 30 -16.10 -27.41 8.55
C LYS A 30 -15.38 -28.72 8.80
N HIS A 31 -15.94 -29.57 9.65
CA HIS A 31 -15.38 -30.89 9.99
C HIS A 31 -15.10 -31.76 8.76
N ALA A 32 -13.85 -32.21 8.62
CA ALA A 32 -13.51 -33.34 7.78
C ALA A 32 -14.03 -34.65 8.44
N LYS A 33 -14.65 -35.53 7.64
CA LYS A 33 -15.01 -36.90 8.06
C LYS A 33 -14.07 -37.90 7.42
N SER A 34 -13.49 -38.79 8.23
CA SER A 34 -12.62 -39.88 7.79
C SER A 34 -13.35 -40.93 6.94
N PRO A 35 -12.67 -41.58 5.97
CA PRO A 35 -13.30 -42.60 5.13
C PRO A 35 -13.42 -43.95 5.85
N LYS A 36 -14.53 -44.67 5.62
CA LYS A 36 -14.66 -46.10 5.97
C LYS A 36 -14.51 -46.98 4.72
N ARG A 37 -13.89 -48.14 4.94
CA ARG A 37 -13.51 -49.16 3.95
C ARG A 37 -14.63 -50.20 3.79
N ALA A 38 -14.95 -50.61 2.57
CA ALA A 38 -15.78 -51.79 2.27
C ALA A 38 -15.29 -52.49 0.99
N LYS A 39 -15.58 -53.80 0.86
CA LYS A 39 -14.93 -54.72 -0.11
C LYS A 39 -15.77 -55.02 -1.35
N ALA A 40 -15.05 -55.50 -2.36
CA ALA A 40 -15.45 -55.95 -3.71
C ALA A 40 -16.50 -57.07 -3.81
N THR A 41 -17.11 -57.17 -5.01
CA THR A 41 -17.49 -58.46 -5.64
C THR A 41 -17.35 -58.44 -7.19
N ARG A 42 -17.40 -59.62 -7.80
CA ARG A 42 -17.07 -60.07 -9.19
C ARG A 42 -18.39 -60.54 -9.88
N VAL A 43 -18.61 -60.78 -11.18
CA VAL A 43 -17.79 -60.96 -12.43
C VAL A 43 -18.66 -60.51 -13.65
N GLY A 44 -18.11 -60.22 -14.84
CA GLY A 44 -18.90 -60.26 -16.10
C GLY A 44 -18.17 -59.88 -17.40
N LYS A 45 -17.92 -60.84 -18.30
CA LYS A 45 -17.33 -60.61 -19.65
C LYS A 45 -18.43 -60.38 -20.71
N LEU A 46 -18.18 -59.54 -21.72
CA LEU A 46 -18.02 -59.99 -23.12
C LEU A 46 -17.56 -58.84 -24.05
N ALA A 47 -16.78 -59.16 -25.08
CA ALA A 47 -16.41 -58.24 -26.15
C ALA A 47 -17.10 -58.64 -27.47
N ARG A 48 -17.55 -57.67 -28.28
CA ARG A 48 -17.82 -57.83 -29.73
C ARG A 48 -17.50 -56.54 -30.51
N HIS A 49 -17.22 -56.71 -31.80
CA HIS A 49 -16.57 -55.74 -32.69
C HIS A 49 -17.53 -54.85 -33.51
N ARG A 50 -16.93 -53.76 -34.05
CA ARG A 50 -17.21 -53.08 -35.34
C ARG A 50 -18.55 -52.33 -35.52
N ALA A 51 -18.44 -51.01 -35.69
CA ALA A 51 -18.63 -50.33 -37.00
C ALA A 51 -18.10 -48.88 -36.93
N PRO A 52 -17.53 -48.30 -38.01
CA PRO A 52 -17.18 -46.88 -38.04
C PRO A 52 -18.40 -46.02 -38.46
N PRO A 53 -18.64 -44.85 -37.83
CA PRO A 53 -19.63 -43.91 -38.33
C PRO A 53 -19.13 -43.23 -39.61
N ARG A 54 -20.06 -43.04 -40.55
CA ARG A 54 -19.82 -42.52 -41.90
C ARG A 54 -19.36 -41.06 -41.90
N HIS A 55 -18.52 -40.69 -42.86
CA HIS A 55 -18.20 -39.29 -43.16
C HIS A 55 -19.48 -38.49 -43.45
N ARG A 56 -19.83 -37.57 -42.55
CA ARG A 56 -20.80 -36.51 -42.85
C ARG A 56 -20.00 -35.35 -43.44
N ALA A 57 -20.30 -34.97 -44.68
CA ALA A 57 -19.73 -33.77 -45.30
C ALA A 57 -20.18 -32.54 -44.49
N MET A 58 -19.26 -31.96 -43.72
CA MET A 58 -19.51 -30.73 -42.99
C MET A 58 -19.42 -29.58 -44.01
N ARG A 59 -20.56 -28.96 -44.33
CA ARG A 59 -20.57 -27.73 -45.14
C ARG A 59 -19.68 -26.71 -44.44
N LEU A 60 -18.63 -26.21 -45.11
CA LEU A 60 -17.98 -24.99 -44.68
C LEU A 60 -19.01 -23.86 -44.82
N ALA A 61 -19.51 -23.37 -43.68
CA ALA A 61 -20.07 -22.03 -43.63
C ALA A 61 -18.90 -21.07 -43.87
N ALA A 62 -19.03 -20.19 -44.86
CA ALA A 62 -18.05 -19.13 -45.07
C ALA A 62 -18.03 -18.24 -43.82
N LEU A 63 -16.90 -18.23 -43.12
CA LEU A 63 -16.64 -17.26 -42.06
C LEU A 63 -16.54 -15.89 -42.74
N GLY A 64 -17.61 -15.09 -42.62
CA GLY A 64 -17.54 -13.67 -42.94
C GLY A 64 -16.47 -12.99 -42.07
N PRO A 65 -15.93 -11.84 -42.49
CA PRO A 65 -14.88 -11.16 -41.74
C PRO A 65 -15.36 -10.87 -40.32
N VAL A 66 -14.72 -11.50 -39.33
CA VAL A 66 -14.97 -11.24 -37.92
C VAL A 66 -14.43 -9.84 -37.63
N THR A 67 -15.30 -8.85 -37.71
CA THR A 67 -15.04 -7.51 -37.19
C THR A 67 -14.92 -7.62 -35.68
N LEU A 68 -13.70 -7.82 -35.19
CA LEU A 68 -13.38 -7.66 -33.77
C LEU A 68 -13.88 -6.27 -33.34
N PRO A 69 -14.65 -6.15 -32.24
CA PRO A 69 -15.05 -4.86 -31.74
C PRO A 69 -13.79 -4.07 -31.37
N LEU A 70 -13.61 -2.90 -31.98
CA LEU A 70 -12.41 -2.05 -31.84
C LEU A 70 -12.33 -1.35 -30.46
N SER A 71 -12.96 -1.93 -29.43
CA SER A 71 -13.17 -1.38 -28.09
C SER A 71 -12.55 -2.30 -27.04
N ALA A 72 -11.23 -2.50 -27.14
CA ALA A 72 -10.41 -3.16 -26.12
C ALA A 72 -8.91 -2.80 -26.20
N LEU A 73 -8.48 -1.96 -27.15
CA LEU A 73 -7.15 -1.36 -27.06
C LEU A 73 -7.18 -0.28 -25.97
N LYS A 74 -6.60 -0.60 -24.80
CA LYS A 74 -6.20 0.39 -23.80
C LYS A 74 -5.43 1.49 -24.55
N PRO A 75 -5.79 2.78 -24.41
CA PRO A 75 -5.07 3.85 -25.09
C PRO A 75 -3.57 3.69 -24.84
N ALA A 76 -2.75 3.87 -25.89
CA ALA A 76 -1.31 4.02 -25.70
C ALA A 76 -1.12 5.11 -24.64
N ALA A 77 -0.38 4.80 -23.57
CA ALA A 77 -0.30 5.63 -22.37
C ALA A 77 -0.12 7.10 -22.79
N ALA A 78 -1.12 7.93 -22.48
CA ALA A 78 -1.08 9.34 -22.84
C ALA A 78 0.22 9.91 -22.28
N LYS A 79 0.98 10.62 -23.13
CA LYS A 79 2.23 11.24 -22.69
C LYS A 79 1.93 12.07 -21.46
N CYS A 80 2.63 11.79 -20.36
CA CYS A 80 2.45 12.55 -19.14
C CYS A 80 2.82 14.01 -19.42
N ASP A 81 1.86 14.89 -19.21
CA ASP A 81 2.02 16.34 -19.23
C ASP A 81 1.94 16.79 -17.77
N PRO A 82 3.04 17.26 -17.15
CA PRO A 82 3.06 17.65 -15.74
C PRO A 82 1.92 18.59 -15.35
N ALA A 83 1.54 19.53 -16.23
CA ALA A 83 0.51 20.52 -15.92
C ALA A 83 -0.89 19.91 -15.73
N THR A 84 -1.15 18.73 -16.31
CA THR A 84 -2.46 18.06 -16.27
C THR A 84 -2.43 16.70 -15.55
N PHE A 85 -1.24 16.14 -15.31
CA PHE A 85 -1.05 14.85 -14.65
C PHE A 85 -1.43 14.92 -13.16
N ARG A 86 -2.50 14.21 -12.79
CA ARG A 86 -3.12 14.31 -11.46
C ARG A 86 -2.54 13.30 -10.48
N ILE A 87 -1.70 13.79 -9.59
CA ILE A 87 -1.12 13.03 -8.49
C ILE A 87 -1.99 13.21 -7.24
N VAL A 88 -2.47 12.12 -6.65
CA VAL A 88 -3.10 12.15 -5.34
C VAL A 88 -2.11 11.70 -4.27
N LEU A 89 -1.92 12.55 -3.27
CA LEU A 89 -1.13 12.27 -2.07
C LEU A 89 -2.08 11.93 -0.92
N ASP A 90 -2.30 10.65 -0.67
CA ASP A 90 -3.16 10.15 0.39
C ASP A 90 -2.44 10.24 1.74
N VAL A 91 -2.92 11.10 2.64
CA VAL A 91 -2.34 11.24 3.97
C VAL A 91 -2.79 10.07 4.84
N GLY A 92 -1.88 9.13 5.12
CA GLY A 92 -2.14 7.98 5.96
C GLY A 92 -2.76 8.37 7.30
N HIS A 93 -3.74 7.59 7.77
CA HIS A 93 -4.50 7.83 9.01
C HIS A 93 -5.38 9.10 9.02
N THR A 94 -6.12 9.30 10.12
CA THR A 94 -7.05 10.44 10.27
C THR A 94 -6.91 11.04 11.65
N ALA A 95 -7.33 12.29 11.85
CA ALA A 95 -7.40 12.93 13.17
C ALA A 95 -8.37 12.23 14.17
N GLN A 96 -9.12 11.20 13.76
CA GLN A 96 -9.97 10.37 14.62
C GLN A 96 -9.44 8.94 14.79
N SER A 97 -8.29 8.63 14.18
CA SER A 97 -7.74 7.29 14.03
C SER A 97 -6.27 7.43 13.59
N GLU A 98 -5.46 7.94 14.51
CA GLU A 98 -4.23 8.69 14.24
C GLU A 98 -3.02 7.87 13.76
N GLY A 99 -3.12 6.54 13.78
CA GLY A 99 -2.06 5.62 13.36
C GLY A 99 -1.24 5.14 14.53
N ALA A 100 0.03 4.83 14.29
CA ALA A 100 0.98 4.58 15.36
C ALA A 100 1.23 5.86 16.20
N ILE A 101 1.74 5.66 17.42
CA ILE A 101 2.28 6.73 18.25
C ILE A 101 3.80 6.61 18.23
N SER A 102 4.49 7.72 17.99
CA SER A 102 5.95 7.78 17.94
C SER A 102 6.58 7.59 19.31
N ALA A 103 7.90 7.35 19.35
CA ALA A 103 8.65 7.21 20.59
C ALA A 103 8.65 8.47 21.50
N ARG A 104 8.16 9.61 21.00
CA ARG A 104 7.97 10.85 21.77
C ARG A 104 6.52 11.32 21.82
N ASN A 105 5.58 10.37 21.72
CA ASN A 105 4.15 10.58 21.88
C ASN A 105 3.50 11.49 20.82
N VAL A 106 4.01 11.47 19.58
CA VAL A 106 3.42 12.18 18.44
C VAL A 106 2.70 11.19 17.52
N ALA A 107 1.46 11.50 17.17
CA ALA A 107 0.64 10.72 16.24
C ALA A 107 1.27 10.63 14.83
N GLU A 108 1.28 9.43 14.24
CA GLU A 108 1.73 9.17 12.87
C GLU A 108 1.06 10.09 11.84
N PHE A 109 -0.25 10.33 11.97
CA PHE A 109 -1.01 11.27 11.15
C PHE A 109 -0.36 12.68 11.07
N THR A 110 0.33 13.12 12.13
CA THR A 110 1.06 14.40 12.16
C THR A 110 2.28 14.39 11.25
N PHE A 111 3.04 13.29 11.24
CA PHE A 111 4.18 13.10 10.36
C PHE A 111 3.73 12.96 8.90
N ASN A 112 2.71 12.11 8.66
CA ASN A 112 2.13 11.87 7.34
C ASN A 112 1.64 13.18 6.71
N LEU A 113 0.90 13.99 7.46
CA LEU A 113 0.38 15.28 7.01
C LEU A 113 1.50 16.29 6.70
N ARG A 114 2.55 16.34 7.52
CA ARG A 114 3.67 17.28 7.30
C ARG A 114 4.44 16.92 6.04
N LEU A 115 4.83 15.65 5.89
CA LEU A 115 5.59 15.19 4.73
C LEU A 115 4.78 15.31 3.43
N ALA A 116 3.51 14.90 3.45
CA ALA A 116 2.66 14.96 2.26
C ALA A 116 2.42 16.41 1.78
N LYS A 117 2.35 17.39 2.68
CA LYS A 117 2.30 18.82 2.31
C LYS A 117 3.58 19.29 1.61
N LEU A 118 4.74 18.95 2.14
CA LEU A 118 6.03 19.33 1.53
C LEU A 118 6.24 18.67 0.16
N ILE A 119 5.78 17.42 0.00
CA ILE A 119 5.72 16.75 -1.31
C ILE A 119 4.75 17.49 -2.24
N GLU A 120 3.55 17.87 -1.78
CA GLU A 120 2.58 18.62 -2.59
C GLU A 120 3.13 19.97 -3.08
N GLU A 121 3.72 20.74 -2.18
CA GLU A 121 4.35 22.04 -2.47
C GLU A 121 5.50 21.89 -3.48
N ARG A 122 6.38 20.89 -3.28
CA ARG A 122 7.49 20.63 -4.19
C ARG A 122 7.02 20.17 -5.57
N LEU A 123 6.06 19.24 -5.65
CA LEU A 123 5.51 18.77 -6.93
C LEU A 123 4.84 19.90 -7.72
N LYS A 124 4.06 20.76 -7.05
CA LYS A 124 3.47 21.95 -7.68
C LYS A 124 4.53 22.93 -8.20
N ALA A 125 5.62 23.13 -7.46
CA ALA A 125 6.75 23.97 -7.90
C ALA A 125 7.49 23.39 -9.11
N GLU A 126 7.54 22.06 -9.26
CA GLU A 126 8.12 21.35 -10.41
C GLU A 126 7.14 21.23 -11.61
N GLY A 127 5.96 21.88 -11.53
CA GLY A 127 4.97 21.96 -12.63
C GLY A 127 3.79 20.99 -12.52
N PHE A 128 3.74 20.11 -11.53
CA PHE A 128 2.62 19.18 -11.31
C PHE A 128 1.43 19.87 -10.62
N ALA A 129 0.82 20.81 -11.33
CA ALA A 129 -0.23 21.70 -10.82
C ALA A 129 -1.48 20.94 -10.32
N GLU A 130 -1.79 19.79 -10.92
CA GLU A 130 -2.89 18.91 -10.52
C GLU A 130 -2.54 17.94 -9.36
N THR A 131 -1.42 18.16 -8.64
CA THR A 131 -1.16 17.44 -7.38
C THR A 131 -2.18 17.83 -6.30
N ARG A 132 -2.84 16.85 -5.68
CA ARG A 132 -3.87 17.04 -4.64
C ARG A 132 -3.56 16.25 -3.38
N LEU A 133 -3.52 16.93 -2.24
CA LEU A 133 -3.56 16.30 -0.92
C LEU A 133 -4.95 15.69 -0.64
N LEU A 134 -5.00 14.40 -0.30
CA LEU A 134 -6.21 13.70 0.11
C LEU A 134 -6.23 13.49 1.63
N LEU A 135 -7.01 14.34 2.31
CA LEU A 135 -7.33 14.22 3.73
C LEU A 135 -8.67 13.50 3.90
N THR A 136 -8.68 12.41 4.65
CA THR A 136 -9.90 11.62 4.89
C THR A 136 -10.31 11.67 6.36
N GLU A 137 -11.61 11.87 6.61
CA GLU A 137 -12.19 11.83 7.96
C GLU A 137 -12.83 10.49 8.31
N GLY A 138 -12.87 10.18 9.61
CA GLY A 138 -13.57 9.03 10.16
C GLY A 138 -12.63 7.99 10.78
N LYS A 139 -13.23 6.96 11.39
CA LYS A 139 -12.52 5.82 11.98
C LYS A 139 -11.74 5.02 10.91
N ALA A 140 -10.68 4.31 11.35
CA ALA A 140 -9.76 3.50 10.54
C ALA A 140 -10.40 2.83 9.31
N ARG A 141 -11.11 1.71 9.49
CA ARG A 141 -11.63 0.89 8.39
C ARG A 141 -12.59 1.65 7.45
N PRO A 142 -13.59 2.43 7.93
CA PRO A 142 -14.40 3.27 7.05
C PRO A 142 -13.59 4.28 6.21
N SER A 143 -12.51 4.85 6.76
CA SER A 143 -11.67 5.80 6.02
C SER A 143 -11.02 5.17 4.78
N LEU A 144 -10.58 3.90 4.85
CA LEU A 144 -9.93 3.21 3.74
C LEU A 144 -10.80 3.17 2.48
N PHE A 145 -12.10 2.91 2.62
CA PHE A 145 -13.02 2.89 1.48
C PHE A 145 -13.34 4.30 0.97
N LYS A 146 -13.36 5.32 1.84
CA LYS A 146 -13.48 6.72 1.42
C LYS A 146 -12.27 7.18 0.59
N ARG A 147 -11.04 6.82 1.00
CA ARG A 147 -9.79 7.13 0.26
C ARG A 147 -9.84 6.58 -1.15
N VAL A 148 -10.16 5.29 -1.27
CA VAL A 148 -10.33 4.61 -2.57
C VAL A 148 -11.36 5.32 -3.44
N ALA A 149 -12.54 5.61 -2.89
CA ALA A 149 -13.60 6.31 -3.63
C ALA A 149 -13.16 7.72 -4.06
N ALA A 150 -12.50 8.48 -3.20
CA ALA A 150 -12.01 9.82 -3.51
C ALA A 150 -10.93 9.81 -4.60
N ALA A 151 -9.90 8.95 -4.49
CA ALA A 151 -8.85 8.83 -5.50
C ALA A 151 -9.41 8.41 -6.88
N ASN A 152 -10.36 7.46 -6.90
CA ASN A 152 -11.03 7.03 -8.12
C ASN A 152 -11.91 8.13 -8.73
N ASN A 153 -12.68 8.86 -7.91
CA ASN A 153 -13.56 9.95 -8.36
C ASN A 153 -12.80 11.20 -8.80
N LEU A 154 -11.59 11.42 -8.26
CA LEU A 154 -10.68 12.47 -8.74
C LEU A 154 -10.08 12.13 -10.11
N HIS A 155 -10.23 10.88 -10.59
CA HIS A 155 -9.53 10.38 -11.78
C HIS A 155 -8.02 10.69 -11.68
N ALA A 156 -7.40 10.27 -10.59
CA ALA A 156 -5.95 10.42 -10.44
C ALA A 156 -5.21 9.55 -11.46
N ASP A 157 -4.14 10.06 -12.04
CA ASP A 157 -3.21 9.30 -12.88
C ASP A 157 -2.21 8.51 -12.04
N LEU A 158 -1.99 8.95 -10.79
CA LEU A 158 -1.07 8.34 -9.84
C LEU A 158 -1.55 8.53 -8.39
N LEU A 159 -1.39 7.50 -7.56
CA LEU A 159 -1.64 7.57 -6.12
C LEU A 159 -0.37 7.21 -5.33
N MET A 160 0.00 8.08 -4.40
CA MET A 160 0.97 7.78 -3.35
C MET A 160 0.31 7.96 -1.98
N SER A 161 0.22 6.87 -1.21
CA SER A 161 -0.16 6.94 0.21
C SER A 161 1.09 7.18 1.06
N ILE A 162 1.06 8.20 1.92
CA ILE A 162 2.18 8.63 2.76
C ILE A 162 1.94 8.16 4.19
N HIS A 163 2.86 7.34 4.69
CA HIS A 163 2.85 6.75 6.02
C HIS A 163 4.22 6.86 6.70
N HIS A 164 4.25 6.61 8.01
CA HIS A 164 5.48 6.46 8.80
C HIS A 164 5.37 5.21 9.67
N ASP A 165 6.41 4.40 9.66
CA ASP A 165 6.36 3.02 10.10
C ASP A 165 6.44 2.89 11.63
N SER A 166 6.06 1.72 12.12
CA SER A 166 6.27 1.31 13.49
C SER A 166 6.69 -0.16 13.53
N VAL A 167 6.57 -0.81 14.68
CA VAL A 167 6.81 -2.25 14.82
C VAL A 167 5.62 -2.93 15.49
N PRO A 168 5.35 -4.20 15.16
CA PRO A 168 4.46 -5.05 15.93
C PRO A 168 4.68 -4.98 17.45
N ASN A 169 3.61 -4.85 18.22
CA ASN A 169 3.62 -4.58 19.69
C ASN A 169 4.57 -5.47 20.50
N LYS A 170 4.77 -6.73 20.09
CA LYS A 170 5.72 -7.69 20.71
C LYS A 170 7.20 -7.29 20.63
N MET A 171 7.54 -6.22 19.91
CA MET A 171 8.90 -5.68 19.73
C MET A 171 9.02 -4.24 20.24
N LEU A 172 7.96 -3.73 20.88
CA LEU A 172 8.00 -2.49 21.64
C LEU A 172 8.65 -2.74 22.99
N GLU A 173 9.44 -1.77 23.42
CA GLU A 173 10.02 -1.68 24.76
C GLU A 173 9.41 -0.45 25.46
N ASP A 174 9.31 -0.49 26.79
CA ASP A 174 8.74 0.61 27.57
C ASP A 174 9.69 1.83 27.60
N TRP A 175 9.12 3.02 27.43
CA TRP A 175 9.82 4.30 27.41
C TRP A 175 9.16 5.31 28.33
N GLU A 176 9.92 6.30 28.79
CA GLU A 176 9.37 7.53 29.35
C GLU A 176 9.99 8.74 28.64
N PHE A 177 9.12 9.59 28.07
CA PHE A 177 9.51 10.86 27.48
C PHE A 177 8.87 12.01 28.25
N GLU A 178 9.67 12.92 28.79
CA GLU A 178 9.19 14.12 29.50
C GLU A 178 8.16 13.82 30.60
N GLY A 179 8.38 12.73 31.37
CA GLY A 179 7.47 12.29 32.43
C GLY A 179 6.20 11.60 31.94
N LYS A 180 6.08 11.29 30.65
CA LYS A 180 4.97 10.55 30.05
C LYS A 180 5.43 9.18 29.58
N LYS A 181 4.68 8.15 29.97
CA LYS A 181 4.83 6.79 29.42
C LYS A 181 4.72 6.82 27.89
N SER A 182 5.54 6.01 27.24
CA SER A 182 5.52 5.76 25.80
C SER A 182 6.13 4.40 25.52
N HIS A 183 6.38 4.11 24.25
CA HIS A 183 7.09 2.91 23.81
C HIS A 183 8.12 3.24 22.74
N PHE A 184 9.09 2.37 22.52
CA PHE A 184 10.09 2.53 21.46
C PHE A 184 10.51 1.18 20.87
N SER A 185 11.20 1.21 19.72
CA SER A 185 11.97 0.07 19.21
C SER A 185 13.04 0.56 18.24
N ASP A 186 14.31 0.55 18.66
CA ASP A 186 15.42 0.99 17.79
C ASP A 186 15.98 -0.15 16.92
N ARG A 187 15.33 -1.31 16.96
CA ARG A 187 15.80 -2.54 16.31
C ARG A 187 15.72 -2.47 14.79
N PHE A 188 14.85 -1.62 14.27
CA PHE A 188 14.56 -1.44 12.85
C PHE A 188 14.41 0.05 12.52
N SER A 189 14.74 0.41 11.28
CA SER A 189 14.69 1.76 10.73
C SER A 189 14.76 1.67 9.20
N GLY A 190 14.61 2.81 8.53
CA GLY A 190 14.69 2.92 7.07
C GLY A 190 13.30 2.96 6.42
N TYR A 191 13.26 3.47 5.20
CA TYR A 191 12.01 3.60 4.44
C TYR A 191 11.57 2.25 3.86
N SER A 192 10.30 2.12 3.48
CA SER A 192 9.89 1.01 2.60
C SER A 192 8.79 1.44 1.64
N VAL A 193 8.74 0.81 0.46
CA VAL A 193 7.72 1.12 -0.55
C VAL A 193 6.90 -0.11 -0.85
N PHE A 194 5.59 -0.04 -0.60
CA PHE A 194 4.65 -1.11 -0.83
C PHE A 194 3.87 -0.93 -2.12
N VAL A 195 3.69 -2.04 -2.83
CA VAL A 195 2.78 -2.19 -3.98
C VAL A 195 1.87 -3.39 -3.77
N SER A 196 0.73 -3.41 -4.45
CA SER A 196 -0.14 -4.59 -4.49
C SER A 196 -0.22 -5.19 -5.89
N ARG A 197 0.02 -6.50 -6.00
CA ARG A 197 -0.20 -7.31 -7.20
C ARG A 197 -1.67 -7.36 -7.62
N ASP A 198 -2.59 -7.13 -6.68
CA ASP A 198 -4.03 -7.01 -6.93
C ASP A 198 -4.44 -5.62 -7.48
N ASN A 199 -3.52 -4.64 -7.57
CA ASN A 199 -3.80 -3.36 -8.26
C ASN A 199 -3.98 -3.61 -9.78
N PRO A 200 -5.00 -3.02 -10.44
CA PRO A 200 -5.28 -3.24 -11.86
C PRO A 200 -4.16 -2.78 -12.80
N ASP A 201 -3.25 -1.93 -12.34
CA ASP A 201 -2.02 -1.53 -13.02
C ASP A 201 -0.76 -1.75 -12.15
N PHE A 202 -0.65 -2.97 -11.59
CA PHE A 202 0.50 -3.39 -10.79
C PHE A 202 1.86 -3.11 -11.45
N LYS A 203 1.99 -3.33 -12.78
CA LYS A 203 3.28 -3.10 -13.48
C LYS A 203 3.73 -1.64 -13.40
N THR A 204 2.79 -0.71 -13.59
CA THR A 204 3.08 0.72 -13.51
C THR A 204 3.29 1.15 -12.05
N SER A 205 2.56 0.54 -11.11
CA SER A 205 2.74 0.75 -9.66
C SER A 205 4.15 0.33 -9.21
N LEU A 206 4.61 -0.87 -9.60
CA LEU A 206 5.94 -1.39 -9.31
C LEU A 206 7.03 -0.47 -9.89
N ARG A 207 6.91 -0.10 -11.17
CA ARG A 207 7.81 0.86 -11.82
C ARG A 207 7.91 2.18 -11.05
N PHE A 208 6.80 2.74 -10.58
CA PHE A 208 6.84 3.98 -9.80
C PHE A 208 7.47 3.78 -8.41
N ALA A 209 7.17 2.67 -7.75
CA ALA A 209 7.78 2.30 -6.49
C ALA A 209 9.32 2.15 -6.59
N GLU A 210 9.80 1.55 -7.68
CA GLU A 210 11.24 1.40 -7.94
C GLU A 210 11.95 2.74 -8.18
N LEU A 211 11.31 3.71 -8.84
CA LEU A 211 11.85 5.06 -8.99
C LEU A 211 11.92 5.80 -7.65
N VAL A 212 10.83 5.79 -6.86
CA VAL A 212 10.80 6.43 -5.54
C VAL A 212 11.84 5.82 -4.61
N ALA A 213 11.91 4.49 -4.56
CA ALA A 213 12.87 3.77 -3.74
C ALA A 213 14.32 3.94 -4.23
N GLY A 214 14.54 4.06 -5.55
CA GLY A 214 15.83 4.34 -6.15
C GLY A 214 16.38 5.72 -5.77
N GLU A 215 15.55 6.76 -5.87
CA GLU A 215 15.90 8.12 -5.46
C GLU A 215 16.21 8.22 -3.96
N MET A 216 15.37 7.61 -3.11
CA MET A 216 15.58 7.56 -1.65
C MET A 216 16.94 6.91 -1.30
N LYS A 217 17.29 5.81 -1.97
CA LYS A 217 18.61 5.17 -1.85
C LYS A 217 19.74 6.03 -2.40
N ALA A 218 19.54 6.73 -3.51
CA ALA A 218 20.56 7.61 -4.11
C ALA A 218 20.89 8.80 -3.19
N GLN A 219 19.93 9.28 -2.39
CA GLN A 219 20.14 10.24 -1.31
C GLN A 219 20.73 9.64 -0.02
N GLY A 220 21.14 8.38 -0.03
CA GLY A 220 21.83 7.71 1.08
C GLY A 220 20.93 7.12 2.16
N LEU A 221 19.61 7.02 1.94
CA LEU A 221 18.73 6.31 2.86
C LEU A 221 18.83 4.80 2.66
N HIS A 222 18.81 4.03 3.75
CA HIS A 222 18.61 2.58 3.72
C HIS A 222 17.12 2.24 3.80
N TYR A 223 16.77 1.06 3.30
CA TYR A 223 15.41 0.54 3.39
C TYR A 223 15.21 -0.35 4.62
N ALA A 224 13.96 -0.50 5.04
CA ALA A 224 13.53 -1.30 6.17
C ALA A 224 13.60 -2.81 5.82
N GLU A 225 14.71 -3.47 6.14
CA GLU A 225 14.93 -4.90 5.82
C GLU A 225 13.96 -5.86 6.53
N GLN A 226 13.38 -5.42 7.65
CA GLN A 226 12.70 -6.29 8.61
C GLN A 226 11.53 -7.06 8.01
N TYR A 227 10.85 -6.49 7.01
CA TYR A 227 9.71 -7.09 6.32
C TYR A 227 10.04 -8.43 5.61
N SER A 228 11.31 -8.71 5.34
CA SER A 228 11.73 -10.03 4.85
C SER A 228 11.98 -11.06 5.95
N GLN A 229 12.23 -10.61 7.18
CA GLN A 229 12.79 -11.41 8.27
C GLN A 229 11.73 -12.21 9.06
N ALA A 230 12.06 -13.43 9.45
CA ALA A 230 11.16 -14.34 10.18
C ALA A 230 10.60 -13.77 11.50
N ILE A 231 11.31 -12.80 12.11
CA ILE A 231 10.86 -12.10 13.32
C ILE A 231 9.54 -11.33 13.12
N MET A 232 9.25 -10.88 11.90
CA MET A 232 7.95 -10.26 11.55
C MET A 232 6.79 -11.28 11.56
N GLY A 233 7.06 -12.56 11.34
CA GLY A 233 6.03 -13.61 11.30
C GLY A 233 4.95 -13.30 10.25
N ARG A 234 3.69 -13.14 10.68
CA ARG A 234 2.57 -12.81 9.77
C ARG A 234 2.67 -11.42 9.11
N TYR A 235 3.66 -10.63 9.50
CA TYR A 235 3.95 -9.29 8.97
C TYR A 235 5.10 -9.31 7.96
N GLN A 236 5.55 -10.50 7.55
CA GLN A 236 6.48 -10.63 6.43
C GLN A 236 5.80 -10.25 5.11
N HIS A 237 6.49 -9.48 4.30
CA HIS A 237 6.06 -9.09 2.97
C HIS A 237 7.10 -9.54 1.92
N PRO A 238 6.68 -10.12 0.78
CA PRO A 238 7.62 -10.50 -0.27
C PRO A 238 8.40 -9.29 -0.79
N LEU A 239 9.73 -9.32 -0.62
CA LEU A 239 10.67 -8.35 -1.19
C LEU A 239 10.70 -8.53 -2.72
N LEU A 240 10.32 -7.50 -3.45
CA LEU A 240 10.28 -7.46 -4.91
C LEU A 240 11.58 -6.92 -5.48
N ASN A 241 12.09 -5.83 -4.91
CA ASN A 241 13.38 -5.24 -5.28
C ASN A 241 14.30 -5.24 -4.04
N LYS A 242 15.25 -6.17 -4.03
CA LYS A 242 16.21 -6.37 -2.94
C LYS A 242 17.22 -5.22 -2.78
N ASP A 243 17.38 -4.40 -3.81
CA ASP A 243 18.41 -3.36 -3.81
C ASP A 243 17.84 -2.05 -3.26
N THR A 244 16.54 -1.81 -3.37
CA THR A 244 15.88 -0.55 -2.97
C THR A 244 14.74 -0.70 -1.96
N GLY A 245 14.32 -1.92 -1.58
CA GLY A 245 13.31 -2.11 -0.53
C GLY A 245 11.86 -1.93 -0.99
N VAL A 246 11.55 -2.39 -2.21
CA VAL A 246 10.17 -2.45 -2.70
C VAL A 246 9.54 -3.79 -2.32
N TYR A 247 8.37 -3.77 -1.68
CA TYR A 247 7.68 -4.93 -1.12
C TYR A 247 6.27 -5.11 -1.69
N SER A 248 5.79 -6.36 -1.70
CA SER A 248 4.40 -6.69 -2.04
C SER A 248 3.53 -6.78 -0.79
N ASN A 249 2.46 -5.97 -0.71
CA ASN A 249 1.44 -6.10 0.33
C ASN A 249 0.03 -6.01 -0.28
N ASP A 250 -0.55 -7.19 -0.49
CA ASP A 250 -1.85 -7.37 -1.15
C ASP A 250 -3.05 -7.24 -0.18
N GLU A 251 -2.81 -6.91 1.08
CA GLU A 251 -3.86 -6.63 2.07
C GLU A 251 -4.29 -5.15 2.06
N LEU A 252 -3.41 -4.25 1.63
CA LEU A 252 -3.62 -2.79 1.63
C LEU A 252 -4.76 -2.37 0.69
N ILE A 253 -5.90 -2.03 1.29
CA ILE A 253 -7.13 -1.63 0.58
C ILE A 253 -6.89 -0.44 -0.36
N VAL A 254 -6.11 0.55 0.07
CA VAL A 254 -5.80 1.76 -0.72
C VAL A 254 -4.97 1.47 -1.97
N LEU A 255 -4.19 0.38 -1.99
CA LEU A 255 -3.40 -0.01 -3.16
C LEU A 255 -4.18 -0.91 -4.12
N ARG A 256 -4.94 -1.87 -3.58
CA ARG A 256 -5.60 -2.92 -4.40
C ARG A 256 -7.01 -2.61 -4.89
N LYS A 257 -7.62 -1.51 -4.44
CA LYS A 257 -9.00 -1.12 -4.81
C LYS A 257 -9.10 0.18 -5.59
N THR A 258 -7.98 0.84 -5.81
CA THR A 258 -7.87 2.04 -6.65
C THR A 258 -7.68 1.66 -8.12
N ALA A 259 -8.11 2.53 -9.02
CA ALA A 259 -8.15 2.27 -10.46
C ALA A 259 -6.85 2.66 -11.18
N MET A 260 -6.03 3.50 -10.55
CA MET A 260 -4.76 4.00 -11.08
C MET A 260 -3.56 3.28 -10.41
N PRO A 261 -2.35 3.43 -10.96
CA PRO A 261 -1.12 2.97 -10.31
C PRO A 261 -1.00 3.55 -8.90
N ALA A 262 -0.73 2.69 -7.92
CA ALA A 262 -0.76 3.06 -6.51
C ALA A 262 0.41 2.46 -5.73
N ILE A 263 1.09 3.30 -4.95
CA ILE A 263 2.14 2.88 -4.00
C ILE A 263 1.83 3.42 -2.60
N LEU A 264 2.36 2.78 -1.58
CA LEU A 264 2.43 3.33 -0.22
C LEU A 264 3.90 3.48 0.15
N LEU A 265 4.28 4.68 0.60
CA LEU A 265 5.61 5.00 1.12
C LEU A 265 5.53 5.06 2.65
N GLU A 266 6.21 4.12 3.30
CA GLU A 266 6.63 4.27 4.69
C GLU A 266 7.93 5.08 4.69
N ALA A 267 7.89 6.32 5.19
CA ALA A 267 9.01 7.25 5.09
C ALA A 267 10.22 6.94 6.00
N GLY A 268 10.02 6.03 6.96
CA GLY A 268 10.94 5.65 8.04
C GLY A 268 10.15 5.34 9.32
N SER A 269 10.78 4.81 10.35
CA SER A 269 10.11 4.28 11.55
C SER A 269 10.01 5.29 12.70
N ILE A 270 8.81 5.77 13.02
CA ILE A 270 8.59 6.77 14.09
C ILE A 270 8.71 6.20 15.51
N ILE A 271 8.79 4.88 15.63
CA ILE A 271 9.02 4.18 16.90
C ILE A 271 10.51 3.98 17.21
N ASN A 272 11.38 4.18 16.21
CA ASN A 272 12.83 4.25 16.39
C ASN A 272 13.19 5.65 16.90
N ARG A 273 13.89 5.72 18.04
CA ARG A 273 14.12 6.99 18.76
C ARG A 273 15.00 7.96 17.99
N ASP A 274 15.93 7.48 17.17
CA ASP A 274 16.84 8.35 16.43
C ASP A 274 16.23 8.72 15.07
N GLU A 275 15.66 7.75 14.34
CA GLU A 275 14.99 8.02 13.06
C GLU A 275 13.77 8.94 13.22
N GLU A 276 13.02 8.86 14.33
CA GLU A 276 11.95 9.82 14.63
C GLU A 276 12.47 11.28 14.69
N ARG A 277 13.68 11.50 15.22
CA ARG A 277 14.30 12.85 15.23
C ARG A 277 14.70 13.27 13.83
N GLU A 278 15.30 12.36 13.07
CA GLU A 278 15.69 12.61 11.69
C GLU A 278 14.46 12.97 10.85
N MET A 279 13.37 12.21 10.91
CA MET A 279 12.14 12.50 10.16
C MET A 279 11.43 13.78 10.61
N ASN A 280 11.64 14.24 11.85
CA ASN A 280 11.21 15.57 12.28
C ASN A 280 12.09 16.72 11.75
N SER A 281 13.31 16.45 11.28
CA SER A 281 14.22 17.47 10.74
C SER A 281 13.76 18.01 9.37
N PRO A 282 13.98 19.32 9.10
CA PRO A 282 13.83 19.87 7.75
C PRO A 282 14.70 19.17 6.72
N GLU A 283 15.89 18.72 7.10
CA GLU A 283 16.87 18.06 6.22
C GLU A 283 16.30 16.76 5.65
N ARG A 284 15.81 15.84 6.49
CA ARG A 284 15.19 14.58 6.03
C ARG A 284 13.90 14.84 5.26
N GLN A 285 13.06 15.78 5.70
CA GLN A 285 11.81 16.12 5.01
C GLN A 285 12.06 16.68 3.60
N ASN A 286 13.06 17.54 3.43
CA ASN A 286 13.48 18.07 2.14
C ASN A 286 14.14 17.01 1.25
N LEU A 287 14.93 16.11 1.84
CA LEU A 287 15.53 14.98 1.13
C LEU A 287 14.46 14.05 0.55
N ILE A 288 13.48 13.64 1.36
CA ILE A 288 12.38 12.76 0.91
C ILE A 288 11.49 13.47 -0.11
N SER A 289 11.11 14.73 0.12
CA SER A 289 10.27 15.46 -0.84
C SER A 289 10.98 15.73 -2.18
N SER A 290 12.29 15.95 -2.16
CA SER A 290 13.12 16.04 -3.38
C SER A 290 13.19 14.70 -4.10
N SER A 291 13.39 13.60 -3.37
CA SER A 291 13.44 12.23 -3.93
C SER A 291 12.14 11.85 -4.63
N VAL A 292 11.01 12.10 -3.97
CA VAL A 292 9.67 11.87 -4.57
C VAL A 292 9.45 12.75 -5.79
N ALA A 293 9.86 14.02 -5.76
CA ALA A 293 9.72 14.92 -6.91
C ALA A 293 10.58 14.48 -8.11
N SER A 294 11.83 14.04 -7.89
CA SER A 294 12.68 13.47 -8.92
C SER A 294 12.06 12.21 -9.54
N ALA A 295 11.62 11.26 -8.71
CA ALA A 295 10.99 10.02 -9.16
C ALA A 295 9.69 10.27 -9.95
N VAL A 296 8.88 11.26 -9.56
CA VAL A 296 7.68 11.67 -10.31
C VAL A 296 8.03 12.29 -11.67
N LYS A 297 9.07 13.14 -11.73
CA LYS A 297 9.56 13.73 -12.98
C LYS A 297 10.02 12.64 -13.95
N GLU A 298 10.86 11.71 -13.50
CA GLU A 298 11.31 10.58 -14.32
C GLU A 298 10.15 9.66 -14.72
N PHE A 299 9.21 9.38 -13.82
CA PHE A 299 8.01 8.60 -14.14
C PHE A 299 7.21 9.22 -15.29
N CYS A 300 7.13 10.55 -15.31
CA CYS A 300 6.46 11.36 -16.33
C CYS A 300 7.26 11.46 -17.66
N GLU A 301 8.55 11.15 -17.68
CA GLU A 301 9.38 11.34 -18.88
C GLU A 301 9.09 10.33 -20.02
N PRO A 302 9.04 10.78 -21.29
CA PRO A 302 8.75 9.90 -22.43
C PRO A 302 9.78 8.77 -22.67
N ARG A 303 11.04 8.92 -22.26
CA ARG A 303 12.10 7.92 -22.54
C ARG A 303 11.84 6.60 -21.81
N TRP A 304 11.42 6.67 -20.55
CA TRP A 304 11.19 5.48 -19.73
C TRP A 304 9.96 4.68 -20.20
N ALA A 305 8.97 5.34 -20.82
CA ALA A 305 7.79 4.68 -21.40
C ALA A 305 8.09 3.75 -22.60
N LEU A 306 9.25 3.92 -23.26
CA LEU A 306 9.61 3.19 -24.48
C LEU A 306 10.67 2.10 -24.28
N LEU A 307 11.52 2.21 -23.25
CA LEU A 307 12.73 1.39 -23.11
C LEU A 307 12.75 0.47 -21.87
N GLY A 308 12.04 0.84 -20.79
CA GLY A 308 12.17 0.15 -19.51
C GLY A 308 13.53 0.35 -18.82
N PRO A 309 13.78 -0.33 -17.69
CA PRO A 309 15.07 -0.27 -17.01
C PRO A 309 16.21 -0.91 -17.82
N PRO A 310 17.45 -0.40 -17.65
CA PRO A 310 18.66 -1.01 -18.23
C PRO A 310 19.00 -2.38 -17.59
#